data_AF-A0A1D3UBZ1-F1
#
_entry.id   AF-A0A1D3UBZ1-F1
#
_cell.length_a   1.000
_cell.length_b   1.000
_cell.length_c   1.000
_cell.angle_alpha   90.00
_cell.angle_beta   90.00
_cell.angle_gamma   90.00
#
_symmetry.space_group_name_H-M   'P 1'
#
loop_
_entity.id
_entity.type
_entity.pdbx_description
1 polymer ?
#
loop_
_entity_poly.entity_id
_entity_poly.type
_entity_poly.pdbx_seq_one_letter_code
_entity_poly.pdbx_strand_id
1 'polypeptide(L)'
;MRNLHVFFSLFCMTTLVILNLVNCSSLEKKYNISTEACIPVIDLAYAVENSGESLPLSDFVEDIEYIRPEYPATLVDIIFGISFNRNYLLLEVRDRLLCYTREGKFICEISRKGQGPKEHLGIRSSDLYHNLVAIHSNYSCKILWYNADGEYIRETPVSNSVFKINILDTNRVAIHLHHGTEMDNPGLFIAGILNSNGDTVQIKKSEPYYPEGVASSPSIWKYNDTVRVLTCINDTVYAISRNEIVPRYVINFGKYKISRDAFADIRLLEQERNKCISMPSFCETATHLLVIFPYNRKRWFAVYDKQTAKISAWSSEPDNINKYGFLEGGGWINNIDGGVSPTAFFSASSDYFTVNVEPENLKTSFIENKGHIDVQYPEKQQKLEQLIHSLDDEENPVVILYKLKN
;
A
#
# COMPACT_ATOMS: atom_id res chain seq x y z
N MET A 1 51.89 -21.68 62.86
CA MET A 1 52.98 -21.96 61.90
C MET A 1 53.10 -23.47 61.76
N ARG A 2 52.92 -23.96 60.51
CA ARG A 2 52.89 -25.35 60.04
C ARG A 2 52.52 -26.42 61.08
N ASN A 3 51.28 -26.92 61.02
CA ASN A 3 50.97 -28.29 61.41
C ASN A 3 49.73 -28.79 60.66
N LEU A 4 49.86 -30.02 60.18
CA LEU A 4 48.91 -30.84 59.44
C LEU A 4 48.58 -32.07 60.32
N HIS A 5 47.40 -32.65 60.11
CA HIS A 5 46.80 -33.83 60.76
C HIS A 5 46.19 -33.53 62.14
N VAL A 6 44.97 -33.96 62.47
CA VAL A 6 44.53 -35.35 62.65
C VAL A 6 42.98 -35.48 62.55
N PHE A 7 42.56 -36.71 62.26
CA PHE A 7 41.24 -37.28 61.94
C PHE A 7 40.38 -37.70 63.18
N PHE A 8 39.06 -37.90 62.94
CA PHE A 8 38.02 -38.65 63.72
C PHE A 8 37.63 -38.11 65.12
N SER A 9 36.39 -38.13 65.65
CA SER A 9 35.14 -38.87 65.37
C SER A 9 33.90 -38.21 66.07
N LEU A 10 32.74 -38.26 65.40
CA LEU A 10 31.35 -38.54 65.87
C LEU A 10 30.92 -38.25 67.34
N PHE A 11 29.88 -37.42 67.58
CA PHE A 11 28.55 -37.86 68.09
C PHE A 11 27.52 -36.70 68.29
N CYS A 12 26.28 -36.97 67.85
CA CYS A 12 24.96 -36.63 68.42
C CYS A 12 24.22 -35.27 68.26
N MET A 13 22.96 -35.42 67.76
CA MET A 13 21.69 -34.73 68.12
C MET A 13 21.58 -33.24 67.72
N THR A 14 20.60 -32.73 66.97
CA THR A 14 19.13 -32.96 66.94
C THR A 14 18.47 -32.42 65.64
N THR A 15 17.52 -33.18 65.09
CA THR A 15 16.24 -32.84 64.38
C THR A 15 15.91 -31.40 63.90
N LEU A 16 15.60 -31.24 62.60
CA LEU A 16 14.29 -30.87 61.96
C LEU A 16 14.52 -30.65 60.44
N VAL A 17 14.26 -31.61 59.54
CA VAL A 17 12.98 -31.97 58.86
C VAL A 17 12.58 -30.98 57.73
N ILE A 18 12.93 -31.32 56.47
CA ILE A 18 12.01 -31.72 55.35
C ILE A 18 11.61 -30.49 54.48
N LEU A 19 11.49 -30.43 53.14
CA LEU A 19 11.26 -31.28 51.95
C LEU A 19 11.91 -30.47 50.77
N ASN A 20 12.53 -31.04 49.73
CA ASN A 20 11.78 -31.65 48.63
C ASN A 20 12.68 -32.44 47.69
N LEU A 21 12.04 -33.46 47.15
CA LEU A 21 12.51 -34.57 46.37
C LEU A 21 12.67 -34.24 44.89
N VAL A 22 13.63 -34.96 44.29
CA VAL A 22 13.64 -35.52 42.93
C VAL A 22 13.97 -34.53 41.80
N ASN A 23 15.27 -34.43 41.58
CA ASN A 23 15.87 -34.19 40.27
C ASN A 23 16.08 -35.57 39.61
N CYS A 24 15.38 -35.84 38.51
CA CYS A 24 15.65 -37.00 37.67
C CYS A 24 15.72 -36.54 36.21
N SER A 25 16.94 -36.57 35.69
CA SER A 25 17.34 -36.29 34.33
C SER A 25 16.73 -37.26 33.33
N SER A 26 16.25 -36.78 32.19
CA SER A 26 16.38 -37.52 30.93
C SER A 26 16.43 -36.60 29.70
N LEU A 27 17.58 -36.69 29.02
CA LEU A 27 17.79 -36.63 27.57
C LEU A 27 17.32 -35.36 26.82
N GLU A 28 18.28 -34.45 26.61
CA GLU A 28 18.24 -33.44 25.56
C GLU A 28 18.08 -34.10 24.18
N LYS A 29 16.87 -34.02 23.62
CA LYS A 29 16.69 -33.98 22.16
C LYS A 29 16.90 -32.54 21.73
N LYS A 30 18.03 -32.28 21.06
CA LYS A 30 18.20 -31.10 20.19
C LYS A 30 17.12 -31.13 19.11
N TYR A 31 15.99 -30.47 19.39
CA TYR A 31 15.11 -29.99 18.34
C TYR A 31 15.80 -28.78 17.72
N ASN A 32 16.32 -28.96 16.50
CA ASN A 32 16.51 -27.83 15.60
C ASN A 32 15.12 -27.28 15.27
N ILE A 33 14.64 -26.37 16.11
CA ILE A 33 13.51 -25.51 15.74
C ILE A 33 14.09 -24.54 14.72
N SER A 34 13.95 -24.86 13.43
CA SER A 34 13.81 -23.80 12.44
C SER A 34 12.54 -23.05 12.83
N THR A 35 12.68 -21.93 13.52
CA THR A 35 11.57 -21.02 13.81
C THR A 35 11.06 -20.51 12.46
N GLU A 36 10.07 -21.19 11.89
CA GLU A 36 9.18 -20.57 10.92
C GLU A 36 8.58 -19.37 11.65
N ALA A 37 9.06 -18.17 11.30
CA ALA A 37 8.50 -16.95 11.84
C ALA A 37 7.01 -16.94 11.48
N CYS A 38 6.15 -16.92 12.49
CA CYS A 38 4.70 -16.84 12.28
C CYS A 38 4.39 -15.57 11.48
N ILE A 39 3.57 -15.71 10.43
CA ILE A 39 3.16 -14.56 9.60
C ILE A 39 2.30 -13.63 10.47
N PRO A 40 2.65 -12.33 10.60
CA PRO A 40 1.90 -11.43 11.46
C PRO A 40 0.45 -11.24 10.98
N VAL A 41 -0.47 -11.18 11.95
CA VAL A 41 -1.90 -10.95 11.72
C VAL A 41 -2.23 -9.48 11.98
N ILE A 42 -2.84 -8.82 10.99
CA ILE A 42 -3.36 -7.46 11.08
C ILE A 42 -4.85 -7.56 11.39
N ASP A 43 -5.21 -7.42 12.66
CA ASP A 43 -6.57 -7.64 13.13
C ASP A 43 -7.45 -6.39 13.02
N LEU A 44 -7.98 -6.16 11.80
CA LEU A 44 -8.88 -5.03 11.55
C LEU A 44 -10.23 -5.20 12.24
N ALA A 45 -10.68 -6.43 12.48
CA ALA A 45 -11.91 -6.68 13.22
C ALA A 45 -11.78 -6.23 14.68
N TYR A 46 -10.70 -6.62 15.34
CA TYR A 46 -10.37 -6.15 16.68
C TYR A 46 -10.22 -4.63 16.71
N ALA A 47 -9.51 -4.05 15.73
CA ALA A 47 -9.24 -2.62 15.69
C ALA A 47 -10.52 -1.77 15.59
N VAL A 48 -11.50 -2.22 14.80
CA VAL A 48 -12.80 -1.54 14.67
C VAL A 48 -13.63 -1.62 15.95
N GLU A 49 -13.58 -2.75 16.67
CA GLU A 49 -14.30 -2.93 17.94
C GLU A 49 -13.64 -2.22 19.12
N ASN A 50 -12.34 -1.94 19.02
CA ASN A 50 -11.51 -1.36 20.08
C ASN A 50 -10.88 -0.05 19.61
N SER A 51 -11.70 0.81 18.98
CA SER A 51 -11.25 2.11 18.51
C SER A 51 -10.78 3.00 19.66
N GLY A 52 -9.70 3.74 19.45
CA GLY A 52 -9.11 4.65 20.43
C GLY A 52 -9.01 6.08 19.92
N GLU A 53 -8.10 6.84 20.54
CA GLU A 53 -7.79 8.20 20.13
C GLU A 53 -7.10 8.23 18.75
N SER A 54 -7.30 9.33 18.03
CA SER A 54 -6.63 9.56 16.76
C SER A 54 -5.13 9.75 16.96
N LEU A 55 -4.34 9.13 16.09
CA LEU A 55 -2.91 9.39 16.01
C LEU A 55 -2.64 10.51 14.98
N PRO A 56 -1.72 11.44 15.24
CA PRO A 56 -1.40 12.50 14.30
C PRO A 56 -0.68 11.93 13.06
N LEU A 57 -0.99 12.46 11.88
CA LEU A 57 -0.34 12.04 10.63
C LEU A 57 1.18 12.28 10.70
N SER A 58 1.59 13.34 11.39
CA SER A 58 2.98 13.71 11.58
C SER A 58 3.81 12.72 12.42
N ASP A 59 3.18 11.74 13.08
CA ASP A 59 3.91 10.63 13.69
C ASP A 59 4.51 9.69 12.64
N PHE A 60 3.91 9.61 11.44
CA PHE A 60 4.27 8.66 10.39
C PHE A 60 4.79 9.31 9.11
N VAL A 61 4.54 10.61 8.92
CA VAL A 61 5.01 11.39 7.77
C VAL A 61 6.01 12.45 8.27
N GLU A 62 7.19 12.52 7.66
CA GLU A 62 8.21 13.52 7.99
C GLU A 62 8.14 14.78 7.13
N ASP A 63 7.72 14.65 5.87
CA ASP A 63 7.70 15.78 4.94
C ASP A 63 6.60 15.69 3.89
N ILE A 64 6.25 16.83 3.31
CA ILE A 64 5.24 16.95 2.27
C ILE A 64 5.83 17.79 1.14
N GLU A 65 5.79 17.26 -0.07
CA GLU A 65 6.25 17.94 -1.28
C GLU A 65 5.05 18.24 -2.19
N TYR A 66 4.98 19.46 -2.71
CA TYR A 66 3.95 19.90 -3.65
C TYR A 66 4.59 20.13 -5.02
N ILE A 67 4.13 19.39 -6.03
CA ILE A 67 4.60 19.51 -7.41
C ILE A 67 3.45 20.09 -8.24
N ARG A 68 3.74 21.16 -8.98
CA ARG A 68 2.82 21.80 -9.94
C ARG A 68 3.17 21.35 -11.37
N PRO A 69 2.44 20.40 -11.96
CA PRO A 69 2.68 20.01 -13.34
C PRO A 69 2.48 21.20 -14.28
N GLU A 70 3.46 21.44 -15.16
CA GLU A 70 3.50 22.62 -16.01
C GLU A 70 2.25 22.76 -16.88
N TYR A 71 1.69 23.96 -16.83
CA TYR A 71 0.53 24.41 -17.59
C TYR A 71 0.88 25.70 -18.34
N PRO A 72 0.39 25.93 -19.57
CA PRO A 72 -0.54 25.12 -20.36
C PRO A 72 0.13 24.13 -21.33
N ALA A 73 1.41 23.78 -21.12
CA ALA A 73 2.17 22.93 -22.04
C ALA A 73 1.44 21.61 -22.37
N THR A 74 0.79 21.02 -21.38
CA THR A 74 -0.17 19.93 -21.55
C THR A 74 -1.24 20.01 -20.47
N LEU A 75 -2.47 19.65 -20.82
CA LEU A 75 -3.56 19.53 -19.86
C LEU A 75 -3.48 18.18 -19.14
N VAL A 76 -3.71 18.23 -17.83
CA VAL A 76 -3.84 17.11 -16.92
C VAL A 76 -5.26 17.13 -16.38
N ASP A 77 -6.08 16.17 -16.81
CA ASP A 77 -7.42 15.93 -16.28
C ASP A 77 -7.31 14.88 -15.15
N ILE A 78 -8.29 13.98 -15.01
CA ILE A 78 -8.27 12.87 -14.05
C ILE A 78 -6.98 12.03 -14.16
N ILE A 79 -6.23 12.01 -13.06
CA ILE A 79 -5.03 11.19 -12.86
C ILE A 79 -5.47 9.80 -12.33
N PHE A 80 -5.14 8.74 -13.08
CA PHE A 80 -5.44 7.35 -12.73
C PHE A 80 -4.29 6.64 -12.02
N GLY A 81 -3.08 7.17 -12.13
CA GLY A 81 -1.86 6.58 -11.61
C GLY A 81 -0.72 7.59 -11.57
N ILE A 82 0.11 7.49 -10.52
CA ILE A 82 1.28 8.33 -10.31
C ILE A 82 2.47 7.41 -10.05
N SER A 83 3.54 7.60 -10.80
CA SER A 83 4.83 6.94 -10.55
C SER A 83 5.92 8.01 -10.56
N PHE A 84 6.87 7.95 -9.65
CA PHE A 84 7.94 8.94 -9.62
C PHE A 84 9.24 8.38 -9.04
N ASN A 85 10.33 9.11 -9.27
CA ASN A 85 11.60 8.92 -8.59
C ASN A 85 12.29 10.26 -8.40
N ARG A 86 13.60 10.29 -8.13
CA ARG A 86 14.35 11.53 -7.90
C ARG A 86 14.36 12.50 -9.09
N ASN A 87 14.14 12.02 -10.31
CA ASN A 87 14.28 12.81 -11.53
C ASN A 87 12.94 13.04 -12.21
N TYR A 88 12.07 12.04 -12.21
CA TYR A 88 10.86 12.02 -13.03
C TYR A 88 9.59 11.86 -12.21
N LEU A 89 8.52 12.48 -12.69
CA LEU A 89 7.13 12.29 -12.29
C LEU A 89 6.34 11.84 -13.53
N LEU A 90 5.68 10.70 -13.45
CA LEU A 90 4.79 10.17 -14.47
C LEU A 90 3.34 10.26 -14.00
N LEU A 91 2.48 10.82 -14.84
CA LEU A 91 1.05 10.93 -14.62
C LEU A 91 0.30 10.13 -15.70
N GLU A 92 -0.46 9.12 -15.27
CA GLU A 92 -1.42 8.41 -16.12
C GLU A 92 -2.71 9.23 -16.21
N VAL A 93 -2.95 9.87 -17.34
CA VAL A 93 -4.12 10.73 -17.59
C VAL A 93 -4.96 10.12 -18.71
N ARG A 94 -6.00 9.36 -18.33
CA ARG A 94 -6.81 8.53 -19.25
C ARG A 94 -5.92 7.57 -20.06
N ASP A 95 -5.79 7.82 -21.36
CA ASP A 95 -4.96 7.05 -22.30
C ASP A 95 -3.60 7.73 -22.57
N ARG A 96 -3.15 8.66 -21.73
CA ARG A 96 -1.88 9.39 -21.91
C ARG A 96 -0.97 9.11 -20.72
N LEU A 97 0.32 8.93 -20.99
CA LEU A 97 1.35 8.88 -19.95
C LEU A 97 2.25 10.09 -20.10
N LEU A 98 2.11 11.05 -19.19
CA LEU A 98 2.82 12.32 -19.23
C LEU A 98 4.03 12.27 -18.30
N CYS A 99 5.19 12.68 -18.81
CA CYS A 99 6.44 12.73 -18.07
C CYS A 99 6.82 14.17 -17.75
N TYR A 100 7.17 14.41 -16.49
CA TYR A 100 7.61 15.68 -15.96
C TYR A 100 8.90 15.50 -15.15
N THR A 101 9.63 16.60 -14.94
CA THR A 101 10.67 16.67 -13.92
C THR A 101 10.03 16.72 -12.53
N ARG A 102 10.84 16.55 -11.48
CA ARG A 102 10.37 16.68 -10.08
C ARG A 102 9.97 18.10 -9.67
N GLU A 103 10.41 19.10 -10.42
CA GLU A 103 9.98 20.50 -10.29
C GLU A 103 8.68 20.79 -11.06
N GLY A 104 8.13 19.79 -11.76
CA GLY A 104 6.88 19.90 -12.50
C GLY A 104 7.03 20.38 -13.95
N LYS A 105 8.25 20.49 -14.50
CA LYS A 105 8.44 20.85 -15.91
C LYS A 105 8.10 19.70 -16.85
N PHE A 106 7.34 19.97 -17.91
CA PHE A 106 6.94 18.94 -18.87
C PHE A 106 8.14 18.49 -19.69
N ILE A 107 8.33 17.17 -19.80
CA ILE A 107 9.39 16.55 -20.59
C ILE A 107 8.80 16.05 -21.91
N CYS A 108 7.88 15.08 -21.84
CA CYS A 108 7.25 14.47 -23.01
C CYS A 108 5.99 13.69 -22.66
N GLU A 109 5.24 13.29 -23.69
CA GLU A 109 4.23 12.23 -23.59
C GLU A 109 4.87 10.92 -24.08
N ILE A 110 4.82 9.87 -23.24
CA ILE A 110 5.45 8.58 -23.52
C ILE A 110 4.45 7.69 -24.27
N SER A 111 4.79 7.36 -25.52
CA SER A 111 3.90 6.67 -26.46
C SER A 111 2.63 7.48 -26.80
N ARG A 112 1.79 6.92 -27.66
CA ARG A 112 0.49 7.49 -28.05
C ARG A 112 -0.52 6.37 -28.27
N LYS A 113 -1.81 6.71 -28.19
CA LYS A 113 -2.89 5.77 -28.50
C LYS A 113 -2.95 5.48 -30.00
N GLY A 114 -2.82 4.22 -30.38
CA GLY A 114 -2.89 3.78 -31.77
C GLY A 114 -2.49 2.31 -31.99
N GLN A 115 -2.52 1.87 -33.24
CA GLN A 115 -2.24 0.48 -33.65
C GLN A 115 -0.80 0.27 -34.13
N GLY A 116 0.02 1.32 -34.17
CA GLY A 116 1.42 1.25 -34.59
C GLY A 116 2.28 0.38 -33.65
N PRO A 117 3.46 -0.05 -34.11
CA PRO A 117 4.33 -0.96 -33.35
C PRO A 117 4.88 -0.37 -32.04
N LYS A 118 4.82 0.95 -31.88
CA LYS A 118 5.29 1.71 -30.69
C LYS A 118 4.15 2.50 -30.03
N GLU A 119 2.92 2.11 -30.31
CA GLU A 119 1.70 2.74 -29.81
C GLU A 119 0.96 1.76 -28.90
N HIS A 120 0.15 2.29 -27.98
CA HIS A 120 -0.68 1.48 -27.10
C HIS A 120 -2.15 1.57 -27.51
N LEU A 121 -2.92 0.52 -27.24
CA LEU A 121 -4.38 0.54 -27.46
C LEU A 121 -5.18 0.99 -26.24
N GLY A 122 -4.49 1.38 -25.16
CA GLY A 122 -5.08 1.88 -23.93
C GLY A 122 -4.15 1.55 -22.78
N ILE A 123 -3.99 2.48 -21.85
CA ILE A 123 -3.08 2.31 -20.72
C ILE A 123 -3.87 1.67 -19.58
N ARG A 124 -3.40 0.50 -19.14
CA ARG A 124 -4.02 -0.21 -18.02
C ARG A 124 -3.29 0.01 -16.71
N SER A 125 -1.97 0.17 -16.81
CA SER A 125 -1.03 0.41 -15.74
C SER A 125 0.26 0.87 -16.37
N SER A 126 0.97 1.75 -15.70
CA SER A 126 2.37 2.02 -15.96
C SER A 126 3.20 1.81 -14.70
N ASP A 127 4.51 1.73 -14.86
CA ASP A 127 5.44 1.84 -13.73
C ASP A 127 6.77 2.44 -14.21
N LEU A 128 7.51 3.00 -13.26
CA LEU A 128 8.79 3.65 -13.46
C LEU A 128 9.87 3.01 -12.59
N TYR A 129 11.00 2.65 -13.21
CA TYR A 129 12.18 2.17 -12.50
C TYR A 129 13.44 2.83 -13.08
N HIS A 130 14.06 3.73 -12.30
CA HIS A 130 15.12 4.61 -12.79
C HIS A 130 14.69 5.39 -14.05
N ASN A 131 15.28 5.08 -15.21
CA ASN A 131 14.90 5.67 -16.49
C ASN A 131 13.97 4.77 -17.32
N LEU A 132 13.66 3.56 -16.84
CA LEU A 132 12.86 2.58 -17.56
C LEU A 132 11.38 2.77 -17.26
N VAL A 133 10.58 2.92 -18.29
CA VAL A 133 9.13 3.11 -18.21
C VAL A 133 8.44 1.93 -18.87
N ALA A 134 7.47 1.34 -18.18
CA ALA A 134 6.63 0.28 -18.70
C ALA A 134 5.20 0.78 -18.88
N ILE A 135 4.60 0.49 -20.04
CA ILE A 135 3.16 0.71 -20.30
C ILE A 135 2.53 -0.66 -20.54
N HIS A 136 1.68 -1.11 -19.61
CA HIS A 136 0.81 -2.26 -19.85
C HIS A 136 -0.34 -1.83 -20.76
N SER A 137 -0.29 -2.26 -22.03
CA SER A 137 -1.29 -1.91 -23.02
C SER A 137 -2.46 -2.89 -23.02
N ASN A 138 -3.65 -2.40 -22.64
CA ASN A 138 -4.85 -3.19 -22.40
C ASN A 138 -5.19 -4.14 -23.55
N TYR A 139 -5.55 -3.60 -24.73
CA TYR A 139 -6.06 -4.43 -25.83
C TYR A 139 -4.99 -5.09 -26.70
N SER A 140 -3.72 -4.73 -26.53
CA SER A 140 -2.63 -5.37 -27.28
C SER A 140 -1.92 -6.49 -26.52
N CYS A 141 -2.29 -6.75 -25.25
CA CYS A 141 -1.75 -7.85 -24.43
C CYS A 141 -0.22 -7.85 -24.40
N LYS A 142 0.38 -6.67 -24.27
CA LYS A 142 1.83 -6.48 -24.17
C LYS A 142 2.20 -5.34 -23.23
N ILE A 143 3.40 -5.42 -22.71
CA ILE A 143 4.09 -4.33 -22.02
C ILE A 143 4.99 -3.66 -23.05
N LEU A 144 4.79 -2.37 -23.26
CA LEU A 144 5.65 -1.53 -24.10
C LEU A 144 6.66 -0.83 -23.20
N TRP A 145 7.94 -0.89 -23.56
CA TRP A 145 9.03 -0.35 -22.77
C TRP A 145 9.63 0.88 -23.44
N TYR A 146 9.83 1.93 -22.66
CA TYR A 146 10.42 3.19 -23.08
C TYR A 146 11.47 3.66 -22.08
N ASN A 147 12.25 4.66 -22.44
CA ASN A 147 12.91 5.51 -21.44
C ASN A 147 12.05 6.72 -21.07
N ALA A 148 12.46 7.50 -20.06
CA ALA A 148 11.71 8.70 -19.64
C ALA A 148 11.75 9.85 -20.67
N ASP A 149 12.66 9.79 -21.64
CA ASP A 149 12.71 10.71 -22.78
C ASP A 149 11.68 10.33 -23.88
N GLY A 150 10.92 9.24 -23.68
CA GLY A 150 9.88 8.77 -24.59
C GLY A 150 10.37 7.87 -25.73
N GLU A 151 11.65 7.47 -25.72
CA GLU A 151 12.21 6.59 -26.74
C GLU A 151 11.81 5.14 -26.49
N TYR A 152 11.25 4.50 -27.52
CA TYR A 152 10.88 3.09 -27.47
C TYR A 152 12.12 2.19 -27.36
N ILE A 153 12.05 1.23 -26.43
CA ILE A 153 13.11 0.24 -26.19
C ILE A 153 12.72 -1.12 -26.77
N ARG A 154 11.59 -1.68 -26.33
CA ARG A 154 11.14 -3.05 -26.69
C ARG A 154 9.69 -3.29 -26.29
N GLU A 155 9.19 -4.49 -26.59
CA GLU A 155 7.92 -4.99 -26.08
C GLU A 155 8.07 -6.38 -25.45
N THR A 156 7.20 -6.69 -24.50
CA THR A 156 7.13 -7.98 -23.80
C THR A 156 5.68 -8.48 -23.82
N PRO A 157 5.39 -9.69 -24.32
CA PRO A 157 4.05 -10.26 -24.27
C PRO A 157 3.55 -10.40 -22.83
N VAL A 158 2.24 -10.19 -22.61
CA VAL A 158 1.61 -10.41 -21.31
C VAL A 158 0.19 -10.95 -21.50
N SER A 159 -0.24 -11.85 -20.61
CA SER A 159 -1.61 -12.37 -20.66
C SER A 159 -2.65 -11.27 -20.46
N ASN A 160 -3.78 -11.38 -21.16
CA ASN A 160 -4.95 -10.50 -20.97
C ASN A 160 -5.52 -10.55 -19.52
N SER A 161 -5.18 -11.59 -18.75
CA SER A 161 -5.57 -11.72 -17.34
C SER A 161 -4.77 -10.82 -16.37
N VAL A 162 -3.78 -10.09 -16.87
CA VAL A 162 -3.01 -9.13 -16.06
C VAL A 162 -3.75 -7.80 -15.95
N PHE A 163 -3.77 -7.22 -14.76
CA PHE A 163 -4.32 -5.90 -14.49
C PHE A 163 -3.23 -4.84 -14.47
N LYS A 164 -2.45 -4.91 -13.39
CA LYS A 164 -1.39 -3.99 -13.03
C LYS A 164 -0.07 -4.70 -13.15
N ILE A 165 0.95 -3.90 -13.42
CA ILE A 165 2.33 -4.34 -13.45
C ILE A 165 3.14 -3.51 -12.47
N ASN A 166 4.20 -4.10 -11.92
CA ASN A 166 5.25 -3.34 -11.26
C ASN A 166 6.62 -3.81 -11.73
N ILE A 167 7.49 -2.87 -12.05
CA ILE A 167 8.87 -3.19 -12.41
C ILE A 167 9.62 -3.56 -11.13
N LEU A 168 10.18 -4.77 -11.09
CA LEU A 168 11.00 -5.25 -9.97
C LEU A 168 12.48 -4.96 -10.21
N ASP A 169 12.93 -5.11 -11.45
CA ASP A 169 14.23 -4.70 -11.95
C ASP A 169 14.21 -4.62 -13.49
N THR A 170 15.36 -4.46 -14.15
CA THR A 170 15.46 -4.34 -15.62
C THR A 170 14.99 -5.59 -16.39
N ASN A 171 14.86 -6.73 -15.73
CA ASN A 171 14.58 -8.05 -16.29
C ASN A 171 13.38 -8.78 -15.63
N ARG A 172 12.71 -8.15 -14.66
CA ARG A 172 11.63 -8.76 -13.87
C ARG A 172 10.47 -7.80 -13.69
N VAL A 173 9.27 -8.31 -13.90
CA VAL A 173 8.01 -7.59 -13.70
C VAL A 173 7.09 -8.41 -12.82
N ALA A 174 6.56 -7.79 -11.76
CA ALA A 174 5.42 -8.32 -11.03
C ALA A 174 4.15 -8.07 -11.82
N ILE A 175 3.30 -9.10 -11.94
CA ILE A 175 1.98 -9.01 -12.55
C ILE A 175 0.90 -9.30 -11.52
N HIS A 176 -0.21 -8.58 -11.61
CA HIS A 176 -1.34 -8.68 -10.67
C HIS A 176 -2.62 -9.00 -11.43
N LEU A 177 -3.54 -9.73 -10.82
CA LEU A 177 -4.78 -10.18 -11.47
C LEU A 177 -5.74 -9.04 -11.86
N HIS A 178 -6.38 -9.21 -13.01
CA HIS A 178 -7.49 -8.45 -13.60
C HIS A 178 -8.73 -8.31 -12.68
N HIS A 179 -9.11 -7.07 -12.35
CA HIS A 179 -10.44 -6.76 -11.81
C HIS A 179 -11.50 -7.19 -12.84
N GLY A 180 -12.59 -7.84 -12.43
CA GLY A 180 -13.57 -8.34 -13.40
C GLY A 180 -13.40 -9.83 -13.75
N THR A 181 -12.39 -10.51 -13.22
CA THR A 181 -12.20 -11.96 -13.44
C THR A 181 -13.17 -12.76 -12.58
N GLU A 182 -13.87 -13.73 -13.16
CA GLU A 182 -14.73 -14.66 -12.42
C GLU A 182 -13.91 -15.50 -11.42
N MET A 183 -14.47 -15.74 -10.23
CA MET A 183 -13.74 -16.44 -9.16
C MET A 183 -13.51 -17.93 -9.42
N ASP A 184 -14.33 -18.57 -10.25
CA ASP A 184 -14.18 -19.97 -10.65
C ASP A 184 -13.24 -20.15 -11.86
N ASN A 185 -12.65 -19.07 -12.37
CA ASN A 185 -11.74 -19.11 -13.51
C ASN A 185 -10.48 -19.94 -13.15
N PRO A 186 -10.12 -20.99 -13.92
CA PRO A 186 -8.95 -21.83 -13.63
C PRO A 186 -7.60 -21.09 -13.77
N GLY A 187 -7.63 -19.95 -14.46
CA GLY A 187 -6.53 -19.01 -14.61
C GLY A 187 -6.37 -18.03 -13.45
N LEU A 188 -7.21 -18.08 -12.41
CA LEU A 188 -7.14 -17.18 -11.25
C LEU A 188 -5.77 -17.29 -10.54
N PHE A 189 -5.18 -16.14 -10.23
CA PHE A 189 -3.93 -16.03 -9.51
C PHE A 189 -3.92 -14.77 -8.65
N ILE A 190 -3.02 -14.71 -7.66
CA ILE A 190 -2.84 -13.54 -6.80
C ILE A 190 -1.82 -12.59 -7.44
N ALA A 191 -0.64 -13.14 -7.74
CA ALA A 191 0.45 -12.44 -8.38
C ALA A 191 1.36 -13.39 -9.17
N GLY A 192 2.16 -12.81 -10.05
CA GLY A 192 3.19 -13.51 -10.81
C GLY A 192 4.44 -12.68 -11.00
N ILE A 193 5.51 -13.34 -11.42
CA ILE A 193 6.77 -12.73 -11.83
C ILE A 193 7.03 -13.18 -13.27
N LEU A 194 7.20 -12.22 -14.17
CA LEU A 194 7.61 -12.45 -15.56
C LEU A 194 9.08 -12.05 -15.74
N ASN A 195 9.77 -12.73 -16.66
CA ASN A 195 11.06 -12.28 -17.16
C ASN A 195 10.90 -11.24 -18.29
N SER A 196 12.00 -10.72 -18.83
CA SER A 196 12.01 -9.73 -19.91
C SER A 196 11.37 -10.22 -21.23
N ASN A 197 11.31 -11.53 -21.45
CA ASN A 197 10.69 -12.14 -22.63
C ASN A 197 9.18 -12.40 -22.44
N GLY A 198 8.65 -12.19 -21.22
CA GLY A 198 7.25 -12.46 -20.89
C GLY A 198 7.02 -13.88 -20.38
N ASP A 199 8.07 -14.69 -20.22
CA ASP A 199 7.93 -16.01 -19.65
C ASP A 199 7.66 -15.92 -18.15
N THR A 200 6.75 -16.76 -17.68
CA THR A 200 6.45 -16.91 -16.27
C THR A 200 7.63 -17.51 -15.52
N VAL A 201 8.18 -16.75 -14.57
CA VAL A 201 9.18 -17.24 -13.61
C VAL A 201 8.48 -17.91 -12.42
N GLN A 202 7.43 -17.27 -11.90
CA GLN A 202 6.63 -17.78 -10.79
C GLN A 202 5.20 -17.25 -10.89
N ILE A 203 4.22 -18.07 -10.50
CA ILE A 203 2.82 -17.65 -10.30
C ILE A 203 2.37 -18.15 -8.93
N LYS A 204 1.76 -17.26 -8.14
CA LYS A 204 1.08 -17.62 -6.91
C LYS A 204 -0.42 -17.73 -7.16
N LYS A 205 -0.93 -18.97 -7.10
CA LYS A 205 -2.37 -19.26 -7.06
C LYS A 205 -2.83 -19.47 -5.61
N SER A 206 -4.13 -19.34 -5.39
CA SER A 206 -4.82 -19.72 -4.16
C SER A 206 -6.20 -20.20 -4.54
N GLU A 207 -6.74 -21.14 -3.76
CA GLU A 207 -8.18 -21.37 -3.78
C GLU A 207 -8.86 -20.10 -3.25
N PRO A 208 -9.87 -19.58 -3.95
CA PRO A 208 -10.60 -18.42 -3.51
C PRO A 208 -11.50 -18.76 -2.31
N TYR A 209 -11.67 -17.83 -1.38
CA TYR A 209 -12.67 -17.99 -0.31
C TYR A 209 -14.11 -18.05 -0.83
N TYR A 210 -14.37 -17.37 -1.94
CA TYR A 210 -15.68 -17.33 -2.58
C TYR A 210 -15.60 -18.04 -3.93
N PRO A 211 -16.39 -19.10 -4.15
CA PRO A 211 -16.36 -19.84 -5.41
C PRO A 211 -17.07 -19.11 -6.55
N GLU A 212 -17.88 -18.09 -6.24
CA GLU A 212 -18.69 -17.32 -7.19
C GLU A 212 -18.41 -15.83 -7.00
N GLY A 213 -18.78 -15.02 -7.99
CA GLY A 213 -18.57 -13.58 -8.02
C GLY A 213 -17.37 -13.17 -8.86
N VAL A 214 -16.97 -11.92 -8.71
CA VAL A 214 -16.00 -11.28 -9.61
C VAL A 214 -14.90 -10.61 -8.79
N ALA A 215 -13.65 -10.87 -9.16
CA ALA A 215 -12.49 -10.31 -8.50
C ALA A 215 -12.49 -8.77 -8.59
N SER A 216 -12.33 -8.11 -7.44
CA SER A 216 -12.15 -6.67 -7.36
C SER A 216 -10.69 -6.27 -7.61
N SER A 217 -10.44 -4.97 -7.77
CA SER A 217 -9.07 -4.46 -7.93
C SER A 217 -8.23 -4.78 -6.68
N PRO A 218 -6.97 -5.22 -6.86
CA PRO A 218 -6.08 -5.50 -5.74
C PRO A 218 -5.59 -4.22 -5.06
N SER A 219 -5.28 -4.33 -3.77
CA SER A 219 -4.53 -3.31 -3.02
C SER A 219 -3.04 -3.60 -3.17
N ILE A 220 -2.30 -2.68 -3.79
CA ILE A 220 -0.88 -2.84 -4.10
C ILE A 220 -0.10 -1.66 -3.52
N TRP A 221 1.02 -1.94 -2.86
CA TRP A 221 1.95 -0.91 -2.39
C TRP A 221 3.40 -1.38 -2.49
N LYS A 222 4.34 -0.44 -2.54
CA LYS A 222 5.78 -0.72 -2.54
C LYS A 222 6.32 -0.56 -1.12
N TYR A 223 7.24 -1.42 -0.74
CA TYR A 223 8.00 -1.28 0.51
C TYR A 223 9.33 -2.03 0.38
N ASN A 224 10.44 -1.34 0.65
CA ASN A 224 11.79 -1.78 0.28
C ASN A 224 11.84 -2.24 -1.20
N ASP A 225 12.63 -3.27 -1.50
CA ASP A 225 12.77 -3.86 -2.85
C ASP A 225 11.63 -4.82 -3.21
N THR A 226 10.44 -4.63 -2.64
CA THR A 226 9.33 -5.57 -2.80
C THR A 226 8.01 -4.85 -3.05
N VAL A 227 7.17 -5.51 -3.85
CA VAL A 227 5.78 -5.11 -4.08
C VAL A 227 4.90 -5.96 -3.18
N ARG A 228 3.91 -5.34 -2.55
CA ARG A 228 2.93 -5.99 -1.70
C ARG A 228 1.61 -6.06 -2.43
N VAL A 229 0.88 -7.14 -2.26
CA VAL A 229 -0.43 -7.31 -2.87
C VAL A 229 -1.39 -8.01 -1.92
N LEU A 230 -2.58 -7.43 -1.77
CA LEU A 230 -3.76 -8.06 -1.21
C LEU A 230 -4.85 -8.09 -2.28
N THR A 231 -5.52 -9.23 -2.42
CA THR A 231 -6.63 -9.42 -3.35
C THR A 231 -7.87 -9.84 -2.58
N CYS A 232 -9.05 -9.81 -3.21
CA CYS A 232 -10.25 -10.38 -2.61
C CYS A 232 -10.31 -11.92 -2.63
N ILE A 233 -9.30 -12.58 -3.22
CA ILE A 233 -9.24 -14.05 -3.33
C ILE A 233 -9.00 -14.68 -1.95
N ASN A 234 -8.09 -14.09 -1.18
CA ASN A 234 -7.79 -14.51 0.18
C ASN A 234 -7.45 -13.33 1.10
N ASP A 235 -7.07 -13.61 2.34
CA ASP A 235 -6.77 -12.61 3.37
C ASP A 235 -5.27 -12.36 3.53
N THR A 236 -4.45 -13.02 2.72
CA THR A 236 -3.01 -13.02 2.88
C THR A 236 -2.40 -11.97 1.96
N VAL A 237 -1.66 -11.04 2.55
CA VAL A 237 -0.79 -10.12 1.82
C VAL A 237 0.44 -10.91 1.37
N TYR A 238 0.76 -10.84 0.09
CA TYR A 238 2.00 -11.40 -0.45
C TYR A 238 3.03 -10.32 -0.71
N ALA A 239 4.29 -10.62 -0.38
CA ALA A 239 5.46 -9.87 -0.78
C ALA A 239 6.06 -10.50 -2.05
N ILE A 240 6.25 -9.68 -3.07
CA ILE A 240 6.83 -10.06 -4.36
C ILE A 240 8.20 -9.38 -4.46
N SER A 241 9.25 -10.17 -4.44
CA SER A 241 10.60 -9.75 -4.80
C SER A 241 10.89 -10.11 -6.25
N ARG A 242 12.10 -9.80 -6.74
CA ARG A 242 12.55 -10.22 -8.09
C ARG A 242 12.54 -11.73 -8.33
N ASN A 243 12.56 -12.55 -7.27
CA ASN A 243 12.76 -14.00 -7.36
C ASN A 243 11.66 -14.83 -6.70
N GLU A 244 10.94 -14.28 -5.74
CA GLU A 244 10.00 -15.05 -4.93
C GLU A 244 8.73 -14.27 -4.58
N ILE A 245 7.64 -15.01 -4.43
CA ILE A 245 6.37 -14.54 -3.88
C ILE A 245 6.11 -15.27 -2.56
N VAL A 246 6.18 -14.54 -1.44
CA VAL A 246 6.07 -15.09 -0.08
C VAL A 246 4.96 -14.40 0.71
N PRO A 247 4.22 -15.11 1.58
CA PRO A 247 3.23 -14.48 2.45
C PRO A 247 3.91 -13.54 3.45
N ARG A 248 3.30 -12.39 3.70
CA ARG A 248 3.89 -11.34 4.54
C ARG A 248 3.00 -10.91 5.71
N TYR A 249 1.69 -10.81 5.48
CA TYR A 249 0.70 -10.51 6.50
C TYR A 249 -0.57 -11.32 6.26
N VAL A 250 -1.36 -11.55 7.30
CA VAL A 250 -2.74 -12.03 7.19
C VAL A 250 -3.67 -10.94 7.72
N ILE A 251 -4.66 -10.53 6.93
CA ILE A 251 -5.62 -9.49 7.32
C ILE A 251 -6.85 -10.16 7.93
N ASN A 252 -7.03 -10.03 9.25
CA ASN A 252 -8.22 -10.56 9.90
C ASN A 252 -9.38 -9.55 9.80
N PHE A 253 -10.32 -9.83 8.90
CA PHE A 253 -11.57 -9.07 8.76
C PHE A 253 -12.67 -9.51 9.73
N GLY A 254 -12.52 -10.66 10.40
CA GLY A 254 -13.51 -11.21 11.32
C GLY A 254 -14.93 -11.25 10.72
N LYS A 255 -15.92 -10.81 11.51
CA LYS A 255 -17.33 -10.71 11.08
C LYS A 255 -17.60 -9.59 10.05
N TYR A 256 -16.62 -8.73 9.79
CA TYR A 256 -16.73 -7.62 8.83
C TYR A 256 -16.19 -7.98 7.45
N LYS A 257 -15.89 -9.26 7.23
CA LYS A 257 -15.63 -9.79 5.89
C LYS A 257 -16.91 -9.67 5.05
N ILE A 258 -16.75 -9.47 3.75
CA ILE A 258 -17.85 -9.53 2.80
C ILE A 258 -18.57 -10.89 2.88
N SER A 259 -19.90 -10.91 2.86
CA SER A 259 -20.65 -12.16 2.83
C SER A 259 -20.46 -12.84 1.47
N ARG A 260 -20.57 -14.18 1.40
CA ARG A 260 -20.46 -14.91 0.13
C ARG A 260 -21.51 -14.43 -0.87
N ASP A 261 -22.74 -14.24 -0.41
CA ASP A 261 -23.87 -13.83 -1.25
C ASP A 261 -23.68 -12.41 -1.78
N ALA A 262 -23.23 -11.47 -0.93
CA ALA A 262 -22.89 -10.12 -1.37
C ALA A 262 -21.70 -10.10 -2.33
N PHE A 263 -20.70 -10.96 -2.13
CA PHE A 263 -19.57 -11.06 -3.07
C PHE A 263 -20.01 -11.57 -4.45
N ALA A 264 -20.99 -12.47 -4.50
CA ALA A 264 -21.52 -13.04 -5.74
C ALA A 264 -22.48 -12.09 -6.49
N ASP A 265 -23.19 -11.20 -5.79
CA ASP A 265 -24.15 -10.26 -6.39
C ASP A 265 -23.79 -8.80 -6.08
N ILE A 266 -23.40 -8.04 -7.11
CA ILE A 266 -23.02 -6.63 -6.98
C ILE A 266 -24.12 -5.74 -6.40
N ARG A 267 -25.40 -6.08 -6.61
CA ARG A 267 -26.53 -5.32 -6.05
C ARG A 267 -26.63 -5.53 -4.55
N LEU A 268 -26.43 -6.76 -4.09
CA LEU A 268 -26.35 -7.07 -2.66
C LEU A 268 -25.10 -6.42 -2.05
N LEU A 269 -23.96 -6.46 -2.75
CA LEU A 269 -22.76 -5.74 -2.32
C LEU A 269 -23.01 -4.24 -2.10
N GLU A 270 -23.73 -3.58 -3.01
CA GLU A 270 -24.09 -2.17 -2.85
C GLU A 270 -24.94 -1.92 -1.60
N GLN A 271 -25.91 -2.79 -1.32
CA GLN A 271 -26.78 -2.70 -0.13
C GLN A 271 -26.02 -2.99 1.17
N GLU A 272 -25.05 -3.91 1.12
CA GLU A 272 -24.30 -4.40 2.27
C GLU A 272 -22.94 -3.71 2.46
N ARG A 273 -22.54 -2.81 1.57
CA ARG A 273 -21.19 -2.18 1.55
C ARG A 273 -20.78 -1.59 2.89
N ASN A 274 -21.74 -1.02 3.62
CA ASN A 274 -21.49 -0.41 4.92
C ASN A 274 -21.31 -1.42 6.07
N LYS A 275 -21.67 -2.69 5.86
CA LYS A 275 -21.57 -3.77 6.86
C LYS A 275 -20.22 -4.48 6.83
N CYS A 276 -19.43 -4.29 5.77
CA CYS A 276 -18.12 -4.93 5.59
C CYS A 276 -17.00 -3.90 5.50
N ILE A 277 -15.80 -4.31 5.90
CA ILE A 277 -14.57 -3.59 5.55
C ILE A 277 -14.30 -3.85 4.08
N SER A 278 -14.15 -2.78 3.29
CA SER A 278 -13.92 -2.89 1.85
C SER A 278 -12.75 -2.01 1.41
N MET A 279 -12.09 -2.41 0.33
CA MET A 279 -11.02 -1.64 -0.34
C MET A 279 -9.98 -1.00 0.60
N PRO A 280 -9.33 -1.78 1.50
CA PRO A 280 -8.27 -1.21 2.33
C PRO A 280 -7.09 -0.76 1.48
N SER A 281 -6.62 0.45 1.72
CA SER A 281 -5.39 1.00 1.15
C SER A 281 -4.30 1.00 2.20
N PHE A 282 -3.05 0.77 1.80
CA PHE A 282 -1.93 0.51 2.71
C PHE A 282 -0.73 1.40 2.43
N CYS A 283 -0.01 1.73 3.50
CA CYS A 283 1.36 2.23 3.48
C CYS A 283 2.18 1.50 4.54
N GLU A 284 3.47 1.33 4.31
CA GLU A 284 4.33 0.55 5.18
C GLU A 284 5.61 1.33 5.46
N THR A 285 5.96 1.47 6.74
CA THR A 285 7.23 2.07 7.19
C THR A 285 8.11 1.00 7.84
N ALA A 286 9.33 1.32 8.28
CA ALA A 286 10.15 0.34 9.02
C ALA A 286 9.45 -0.24 10.26
N THR A 287 8.65 0.59 10.92
CA THR A 287 8.08 0.32 12.23
C THR A 287 6.58 0.05 12.20
N HIS A 288 5.85 0.51 11.17
CA HIS A 288 4.40 0.46 11.14
C HIS A 288 3.82 -0.01 9.79
N LEU A 289 2.63 -0.60 9.83
CA LEU A 289 1.74 -0.75 8.68
C LEU A 289 0.53 0.15 8.92
N LEU A 290 0.27 1.06 7.98
CA LEU A 290 -0.82 2.02 8.01
C LEU A 290 -1.92 1.54 7.06
N VAL A 291 -3.17 1.64 7.48
CA VAL A 291 -4.33 1.20 6.70
C VAL A 291 -5.42 2.27 6.72
N ILE A 292 -5.97 2.60 5.56
CA ILE A 292 -7.18 3.43 5.43
C ILE A 292 -8.25 2.61 4.73
N PHE A 293 -9.45 2.54 5.30
CA PHE A 293 -10.57 1.80 4.72
C PHE A 293 -11.94 2.40 5.09
N PRO A 294 -12.94 2.33 4.21
CA PRO A 294 -14.33 2.58 4.56
C PRO A 294 -14.94 1.44 5.38
N TYR A 295 -15.66 1.77 6.44
CA TYR A 295 -16.54 0.86 7.17
C TYR A 295 -17.66 1.63 7.89
N ASN A 296 -18.88 1.10 7.85
CA ASN A 296 -20.06 1.69 8.52
C ASN A 296 -20.26 3.19 8.20
N ARG A 297 -20.15 3.55 6.92
CA ARG A 297 -20.26 4.94 6.41
C ARG A 297 -19.23 5.94 6.97
N LYS A 298 -18.20 5.46 7.65
CA LYS A 298 -17.09 6.25 8.15
C LYS A 298 -15.80 5.85 7.47
N ARG A 299 -14.83 6.77 7.46
CA ARG A 299 -13.46 6.41 7.09
C ARG A 299 -12.71 5.98 8.33
N TRP A 300 -12.09 4.81 8.25
CA TRP A 300 -11.29 4.23 9.33
C TRP A 300 -9.81 4.31 8.98
N PHE A 301 -9.03 4.52 10.02
CA PHE A 301 -7.58 4.56 10.01
C PHE A 301 -7.10 3.52 11.01
N ALA A 302 -6.17 2.66 10.60
CA ALA A 302 -5.54 1.70 11.49
C ALA A 302 -4.02 1.76 11.37
N VAL A 303 -3.34 1.65 12.50
CA VAL A 303 -1.89 1.64 12.62
C VAL A 303 -1.49 0.38 13.36
N TYR A 304 -0.74 -0.47 12.68
CA TYR A 304 -0.15 -1.67 13.26
C TYR A 304 1.34 -1.44 13.53
N ASP A 305 1.74 -1.54 14.79
CA ASP A 305 3.14 -1.50 15.23
C ASP A 305 3.78 -2.88 15.03
N LYS A 306 4.80 -2.94 14.17
CA LYS A 306 5.50 -4.18 13.80
C LYS A 306 6.38 -4.74 14.92
N GLN A 307 6.79 -3.91 15.88
CA GLN A 307 7.63 -4.33 17.00
C GLN A 307 6.77 -4.90 18.13
N THR A 308 5.67 -4.23 18.47
CA THR A 308 4.81 -4.64 19.59
C THR A 308 3.67 -5.56 19.16
N ALA A 309 3.43 -5.71 17.85
CA ALA A 309 2.30 -6.42 17.25
C ALA A 309 0.93 -5.89 17.71
N LYS A 310 0.86 -4.63 18.12
CA LYS A 310 -0.38 -3.96 18.53
C LYS A 310 -0.98 -3.19 17.36
N ILE A 311 -2.31 -3.09 17.34
CA ILE A 311 -3.05 -2.29 16.38
C ILE A 311 -3.89 -1.24 17.12
N SER A 312 -3.89 -0.02 16.60
CA SER A 312 -4.73 1.08 17.05
C SER A 312 -5.56 1.57 15.86
N ALA A 313 -6.80 1.96 16.10
CA ALA A 313 -7.65 2.50 15.04
C ALA A 313 -8.62 3.57 15.55
N TRP A 314 -9.04 4.43 14.65
CA TRP A 314 -10.06 5.44 14.88
C TRP A 314 -10.79 5.69 13.55
N SER A 315 -11.87 6.47 13.60
CA SER A 315 -12.64 6.83 12.41
C SER A 315 -12.90 8.33 12.36
N SER A 316 -13.08 8.86 11.16
CA SER A 316 -13.71 10.17 10.96
C SER A 316 -15.02 10.03 10.20
N GLU A 317 -15.91 10.98 10.44
CA GLU A 317 -17.05 11.19 9.56
C GLU A 317 -16.56 11.76 8.22
N PRO A 318 -17.17 11.36 7.10
CA PRO A 318 -16.98 12.04 5.83
C PRO A 318 -17.76 13.36 5.82
N ASP A 319 -17.38 14.28 4.93
CA ASP A 319 -18.11 15.53 4.72
C ASP A 319 -19.42 15.25 3.97
N ASN A 320 -19.39 14.28 3.05
CA ASN A 320 -20.55 13.83 2.29
C ASN A 320 -20.42 12.35 1.88
N ILE A 321 -21.56 11.74 1.55
CA ILE A 321 -21.62 10.42 0.92
C ILE A 321 -22.38 10.57 -0.39
N ASN A 322 -21.71 10.36 -1.51
CA ASN A 322 -22.34 10.55 -2.81
C ASN A 322 -23.35 9.44 -3.14
N LYS A 323 -24.09 9.63 -4.24
CA LYS A 323 -25.16 8.72 -4.68
C LYS A 323 -24.71 7.26 -4.91
N TYR A 324 -23.40 7.02 -5.04
CA TYR A 324 -22.81 5.68 -5.22
C TYR A 324 -22.25 5.11 -3.91
N GLY A 325 -22.43 5.80 -2.78
CA GLY A 325 -21.96 5.37 -1.46
C GLY A 325 -20.48 5.61 -1.21
N PHE A 326 -19.79 6.40 -2.04
CA PHE A 326 -18.39 6.77 -1.79
C PHE A 326 -18.32 7.93 -0.80
N LEU A 327 -17.32 7.84 0.09
CA LEU A 327 -17.08 8.82 1.15
C LEU A 327 -16.24 9.99 0.58
N GLU A 328 -16.77 11.20 0.65
CA GLU A 328 -16.11 12.45 0.27
C GLU A 328 -15.64 13.18 1.54
N GLY A 329 -14.41 13.70 1.56
CA GLY A 329 -13.88 14.35 2.77
C GLY A 329 -13.70 13.39 3.95
N GLY A 330 -13.28 13.86 5.13
CA GLY A 330 -13.00 13.01 6.30
C GLY A 330 -11.65 12.25 6.24
N GLY A 331 -10.61 12.90 5.72
CA GLY A 331 -9.26 12.31 5.61
C GLY A 331 -8.52 12.22 6.95
N TRP A 332 -7.35 11.59 6.94
CA TRP A 332 -6.45 11.63 8.10
C TRP A 332 -5.94 13.06 8.27
N ILE A 333 -6.33 13.72 9.35
CA ILE A 333 -6.01 15.13 9.61
C ILE A 333 -4.52 15.40 9.38
N ASN A 334 -4.23 16.25 8.40
CA ASN A 334 -2.88 16.69 8.10
C ASN A 334 -2.43 17.77 9.08
N ASN A 335 -1.96 17.34 10.25
CA ASN A 335 -1.41 18.21 11.28
C ASN A 335 0.06 18.64 11.01
N ILE A 336 0.60 18.42 9.81
CA ILE A 336 1.97 18.81 9.45
C ILE A 336 1.98 20.27 9.00
N ASP A 337 1.24 20.57 7.93
CA ASP A 337 1.14 21.90 7.32
C ASP A 337 -0.31 22.40 7.15
N GLY A 338 -1.31 21.60 7.55
CA GLY A 338 -2.72 21.96 7.44
C GLY A 338 -3.28 21.85 6.03
N GLY A 339 -2.55 21.26 5.08
CA GLY A 339 -3.03 21.00 3.73
C GLY A 339 -4.05 19.86 3.64
N VAL A 340 -4.11 19.22 2.48
CA VAL A 340 -5.07 18.14 2.20
C VAL A 340 -4.91 17.00 3.22
N SER A 341 -6.03 16.48 3.72
CA SER A 341 -6.04 15.30 4.58
C SER A 341 -6.23 14.04 3.71
N PRO A 342 -5.29 13.08 3.67
CA PRO A 342 -5.39 11.91 2.79
C PRO A 342 -6.57 11.02 3.14
N THR A 343 -7.32 10.61 2.11
CA THR A 343 -8.53 9.77 2.22
C THR A 343 -8.31 8.31 1.80
N ALA A 344 -7.15 8.03 1.20
CA ALA A 344 -6.64 6.72 0.85
C ALA A 344 -5.13 6.81 0.64
N PHE A 345 -4.44 5.67 0.66
CA PHE A 345 -3.04 5.58 0.31
C PHE A 345 -2.85 5.15 -1.14
N PHE A 346 -2.28 6.02 -1.96
CA PHE A 346 -1.75 5.69 -3.28
C PHE A 346 -0.23 5.59 -3.17
N SER A 347 0.29 4.40 -2.88
CA SER A 347 1.73 4.17 -2.79
C SER A 347 2.36 4.33 -4.17
N ALA A 348 3.33 5.24 -4.27
CA ALA A 348 4.10 5.47 -5.49
C ALA A 348 5.55 4.96 -5.37
N SER A 349 6.09 4.90 -4.15
CA SER A 349 7.39 4.30 -3.83
C SER A 349 7.37 3.68 -2.42
N SER A 350 8.50 3.15 -1.96
CA SER A 350 8.63 2.60 -0.60
C SER A 350 8.46 3.67 0.48
N ASP A 351 8.84 4.90 0.16
CA ASP A 351 8.99 5.98 1.16
C ASP A 351 7.91 7.04 1.02
N TYR A 352 6.99 6.88 0.06
CA TYR A 352 5.99 7.91 -0.23
C TYR A 352 4.64 7.34 -0.66
N PHE A 353 3.59 8.01 -0.21
CA PHE A 353 2.28 7.96 -0.85
C PHE A 353 1.91 9.30 -1.46
N THR A 354 0.96 9.28 -2.39
CA THR A 354 0.59 10.45 -3.17
C THR A 354 -0.88 10.79 -3.03
N VAL A 355 -1.17 12.08 -3.13
CA VAL A 355 -2.52 12.63 -3.33
C VAL A 355 -2.41 13.63 -4.48
N ASN A 356 -3.46 13.77 -5.27
CA ASN A 356 -3.58 14.86 -6.23
C ASN A 356 -4.86 15.65 -5.95
N VAL A 357 -4.81 16.96 -6.20
CA VAL A 357 -5.90 17.87 -5.88
C VAL A 357 -5.94 19.01 -6.89
N GLU A 358 -7.14 19.37 -7.32
CA GLU A 358 -7.34 20.56 -8.16
C GLU A 358 -6.96 21.84 -7.40
N PRO A 359 -6.43 22.88 -8.07
CA PRO A 359 -6.02 24.12 -7.40
C PRO A 359 -7.12 24.77 -6.55
N GLU A 360 -8.36 24.84 -7.05
CA GLU A 360 -9.52 25.38 -6.32
C GLU A 360 -9.80 24.59 -5.03
N ASN A 361 -9.76 23.27 -5.11
CA ASN A 361 -9.99 22.39 -3.95
C ASN A 361 -8.86 22.51 -2.92
N LEU A 362 -7.61 22.68 -3.35
CA LEU A 362 -6.48 22.91 -2.45
C LEU A 362 -6.61 24.26 -1.72
N LYS A 363 -6.99 25.33 -2.44
CA LYS A 363 -7.27 26.65 -1.85
C LYS A 363 -8.36 26.57 -0.80
N THR A 364 -9.49 25.96 -1.16
CA THR A 364 -10.66 25.82 -0.28
C THR A 364 -10.31 25.04 0.98
N SER A 365 -9.71 23.85 0.81
CA SER A 365 -9.32 23.00 1.94
C SER A 365 -8.33 23.69 2.88
N PHE A 366 -7.36 24.43 2.34
CA PHE A 366 -6.40 25.15 3.17
C PHE A 366 -7.04 26.26 4.00
N ILE A 367 -7.95 27.04 3.41
CA ILE A 367 -8.65 28.13 4.11
C ILE A 367 -9.49 27.56 5.26
N GLU A 368 -10.24 26.48 4.99
CA GLU A 368 -11.03 25.79 6.01
C GLU A 368 -10.13 25.26 7.14
N ASN A 369 -9.03 24.62 6.79
CA ASN A 369 -8.13 24.00 7.76
C ASN A 369 -7.35 25.01 8.62
N LYS A 370 -6.92 26.15 8.06
CA LYS A 370 -6.04 27.11 8.75
C LYS A 370 -6.63 27.65 10.06
N GLY A 371 -7.96 27.70 10.18
CA GLY A 371 -8.65 28.13 11.41
C GLY A 371 -8.99 27.02 12.40
N HIS A 372 -8.76 25.75 12.02
CA HIS A 372 -9.30 24.58 12.74
C HIS A 372 -8.26 23.51 13.07
N ILE A 373 -7.12 23.49 12.38
CA ILE A 373 -6.05 22.51 12.58
C ILE A 373 -4.85 23.20 13.22
N ASP A 374 -4.48 22.72 14.41
CA ASP A 374 -3.20 23.06 15.03
C ASP A 374 -2.07 22.32 14.31
N VAL A 375 -1.31 23.06 13.49
CA VAL A 375 -0.19 22.51 12.73
C VAL A 375 1.06 22.37 13.57
N GLN A 376 1.78 21.26 13.40
CA GLN A 376 3.06 21.01 14.07
C GLN A 376 4.19 21.88 13.50
N TYR A 377 4.12 22.22 12.21
CA TYR A 377 5.18 22.94 11.50
C TYR A 377 4.64 24.22 10.84
N PRO A 378 4.50 25.32 11.59
CA PRO A 378 4.00 26.60 11.06
C PRO A 378 4.76 27.11 9.84
N GLU A 379 6.06 26.83 9.75
CA GLU A 379 6.89 27.19 8.60
C GLU A 379 6.51 26.41 7.33
N LYS A 380 6.03 25.17 7.45
CA LYS A 380 5.51 24.40 6.32
C LYS A 380 4.14 24.91 5.90
N GLN A 381 3.27 25.25 6.86
CA GLN A 381 1.99 25.91 6.59
C GLN A 381 2.19 27.24 5.84
N GLN A 382 3.19 28.04 6.22
CA GLN A 382 3.50 29.29 5.53
C GLN A 382 4.00 29.05 4.09
N LYS A 383 4.80 28.01 3.84
CA LYS A 383 5.20 27.64 2.48
C LYS A 383 4.02 27.19 1.62
N LEU A 384 3.11 26.40 2.20
CA LEU A 384 1.88 26.00 1.54
C LEU A 384 0.99 27.22 1.23
N GLU A 385 0.88 28.17 2.15
CA GLU A 385 0.16 29.43 1.93
C GLU A 385 0.75 30.24 0.76
N GLN A 386 2.08 30.34 0.68
CA GLN A 386 2.75 31.01 -0.44
C GLN A 386 2.47 30.31 -1.77
N LEU A 387 2.49 28.98 -1.80
CA LEU A 387 2.13 28.19 -2.97
C LEU A 387 0.71 28.53 -3.41
N ILE A 388 -0.24 28.48 -2.47
CA ILE A 388 -1.67 28.70 -2.70
C ILE A 388 -1.96 30.10 -3.25
N HIS A 389 -1.32 31.14 -2.71
CA HIS A 389 -1.44 32.49 -3.24
C HIS A 389 -0.89 32.65 -4.66
N SER A 390 -0.03 31.74 -5.11
CA SER A 390 0.56 31.74 -6.46
C SER A 390 -0.11 30.78 -7.44
N LEU A 391 -1.12 30.01 -7.01
CA LEU A 391 -1.85 29.07 -7.85
C LEU A 391 -2.96 29.76 -8.64
N ASP A 392 -3.02 29.53 -9.94
CA ASP A 392 -4.20 29.82 -10.77
C ASP A 392 -5.21 28.65 -10.67
N ASP A 393 -6.50 28.93 -10.77
CA ASP A 393 -7.55 27.89 -10.76
C ASP A 393 -7.58 27.06 -12.04
N GLU A 394 -7.05 27.60 -13.15
CA GLU A 394 -6.95 26.91 -14.44
C GLU A 394 -5.69 26.02 -14.56
N GLU A 395 -4.80 26.04 -13.56
CA GLU A 395 -3.62 25.18 -13.56
C GLU A 395 -3.96 23.69 -13.44
N ASN A 396 -3.02 22.84 -13.86
CA ASN A 396 -3.15 21.39 -13.69
C ASN A 396 -3.24 21.01 -12.20
N PRO A 397 -3.82 19.83 -11.87
CA PRO A 397 -3.89 19.32 -10.51
C PRO A 397 -2.52 19.27 -9.84
N VAL A 398 -2.44 19.75 -8.61
CA VAL A 398 -1.22 19.70 -7.79
C VAL A 398 -1.02 18.27 -7.30
N VAL A 399 0.18 17.74 -7.48
CA VAL A 399 0.59 16.43 -6.97
C VAL A 399 1.29 16.62 -5.64
N ILE A 400 0.78 15.95 -4.60
CA ILE A 400 1.29 16.01 -3.24
C ILE A 400 1.94 14.68 -2.91
N LEU A 401 3.22 14.72 -2.51
CA LEU A 401 3.98 13.56 -2.07
C LEU A 401 4.16 13.64 -0.55
N TYR A 402 3.63 12.65 0.17
CA TYR A 402 3.81 12.52 1.62
C TYR A 402 4.95 11.55 1.87
N LYS A 403 6.04 12.05 2.45
CA LYS A 403 7.23 11.27 2.76
C LYS A 403 7.06 10.57 4.11
N LEU A 404 7.06 9.24 4.08
CA LEU A 404 6.97 8.39 5.27
C LEU A 404 8.26 8.47 6.10
N LYS A 405 8.12 8.34 7.41
CA LYS A 405 9.26 8.17 8.32
C LYS A 405 9.87 6.79 8.16
N ASN A 406 11.20 6.75 8.08
CA ASN A 406 11.98 5.52 8.06
C ASN A 406 12.44 5.08 9.44
#